data_AF-A0A7S3MKE5-F1
#
_entry.id   AF-A0A7S3MKE5-F1
#
_cell.length_a   1.000
_cell.length_b   1.000
_cell.length_c   1.000
_cell.angle_alpha   90.00
_cell.angle_beta   90.00
_cell.angle_gamma   90.00
#
_symmetry.space_group_name_H-M   'P 1'
#
loop_
_entity.id
_entity.type
_entity.pdbx_description
1 polymer ?
#
loop_
_entity_poly.entity_id
_entity_poly.type
_entity_poly.pdbx_seq_one_letter_code
_entity_poly.pdbx_strand_id
1 'polypeptide(L)'
;VEGRIVRGPVTKAIWACCQILTYALRPVFIKRQEITRMHIYNWISQIAFDGVMLYFFGWRPLAYMVLCIFLAGGLHPCAGHFISEHYVFPHLSATQETYSYYGWLNLLTWNV
;
A
#
# COMPACT_ATOMS: atom_id res chain seq x y z
N VAL A 1 -12.16 -16.65 5.35
CA VAL A 1 -11.57 -17.59 4.37
C VAL A 1 -10.06 -17.44 4.30
N GLU A 2 -9.50 -16.23 4.20
CA GLU A 2 -8.05 -15.98 4.19
C GLU A 2 -7.29 -16.62 5.36
N GLY A 3 -7.74 -16.47 6.61
CA GLY A 3 -7.09 -17.08 7.77
C GLY A 3 -7.07 -18.62 7.79
N ARG A 4 -7.82 -19.29 6.89
CA ARG A 4 -7.71 -20.74 6.67
C ARG A 4 -6.62 -21.10 5.66
N ILE A 5 -6.30 -20.20 4.73
CA ILE A 5 -5.35 -20.40 3.62
C ILE A 5 -3.95 -19.88 4.02
N VAL A 6 -3.89 -18.74 4.72
CA VAL A 6 -2.65 -18.05 5.12
C VAL A 6 -2.23 -18.49 6.52
N ARG A 7 -1.56 -19.65 6.62
CA ARG A 7 -1.18 -20.25 7.92
C ARG A 7 0.33 -20.28 8.16
N GLY A 8 1.12 -20.64 7.15
CA GLY A 8 2.57 -20.78 7.27
C GLY A 8 3.33 -19.46 7.15
N PRO A 9 4.59 -19.39 7.63
CA PRO A 9 5.41 -18.18 7.57
C PRO A 9 5.65 -17.70 6.13
N VAL A 10 5.87 -18.63 5.19
CA VAL A 10 6.05 -18.30 3.77
C VAL A 10 4.78 -17.72 3.17
N THR A 11 3.62 -18.34 3.42
CA THR A 11 2.33 -17.86 2.92
C THR A 11 1.98 -16.50 3.49
N LYS A 12 2.31 -16.25 4.76
CA LYS A 12 2.17 -14.94 5.41
C LYS A 12 3.09 -13.89 4.80
N ALA A 13 4.35 -14.23 4.50
CA ALA A 13 5.28 -13.33 3.85
C ALA A 13 4.83 -12.95 2.44
N ILE A 14 4.38 -13.92 1.64
CA ILE A 14 3.81 -13.67 0.30
C ILE A 14 2.58 -12.78 0.40
N TRP A 15 1.66 -13.10 1.32
CA TRP A 15 0.47 -12.29 1.56
C TRP A 15 0.82 -10.84 1.93
N ALA A 16 1.77 -10.65 2.85
CA ALA A 16 2.24 -9.33 3.24
C ALA A 16 2.90 -8.57 2.06
N CYS A 17 3.77 -9.21 1.28
CA CYS A 17 4.38 -8.60 0.10
C CYS A 17 3.37 -8.15 -0.96
N CYS A 18 2.30 -8.94 -1.15
CA CYS A 18 1.30 -8.69 -2.20
C CYS A 18 0.15 -7.79 -1.74
N GLN A 19 0.11 -7.40 -0.46
CA GLN A 19 -0.93 -6.54 0.11
C GLN A 19 -1.05 -5.20 -0.63
N ILE A 20 0.07 -4.60 -1.03
CA ILE A 20 0.06 -3.33 -1.76
C ILE A 20 -0.58 -3.46 -3.16
N LEU A 21 -0.45 -4.62 -3.80
CA LEU A 21 -1.07 -4.88 -5.11
C LEU A 21 -2.58 -5.02 -5.00
N THR A 22 -3.06 -5.76 -4.00
CA THR A 22 -4.51 -5.91 -3.80
C THR A 22 -5.15 -4.57 -3.46
N TYR A 23 -4.45 -3.72 -2.71
CA TYR A 23 -4.89 -2.35 -2.42
C TYR A 23 -4.95 -1.48 -3.68
N ALA A 24 -3.88 -1.48 -4.49
CA ALA A 24 -3.82 -0.69 -5.73
C ALA A 24 -4.85 -1.14 -6.79
N LEU A 25 -5.16 -2.44 -6.85
CA LEU A 25 -6.10 -3.01 -7.82
C LEU A 25 -7.57 -2.96 -7.37
N ARG A 26 -7.84 -2.85 -6.07
CA ARG A 26 -9.20 -2.75 -5.51
C ARG A 26 -10.06 -1.65 -6.17
N PRO A 27 -9.59 -0.42 -6.39
CA PRO A 27 -10.39 0.61 -7.06
C PRO A 27 -10.59 0.34 -8.56
N VAL A 28 -9.88 -0.62 -9.15
CA VAL A 28 -10.09 -1.02 -10.56
C VAL A 28 -11.20 -2.06 -10.66
N PHE A 29 -11.18 -3.08 -9.79
CA PHE A 29 -12.07 -4.24 -9.92
C PHE A 29 -13.31 -4.21 -9.02
N ILE A 30 -13.19 -3.64 -7.81
CA ILE A 30 -14.24 -3.74 -6.79
C ILE A 30 -14.98 -2.42 -6.64
N LYS A 31 -14.25 -1.32 -6.44
CA LYS A 31 -14.84 0.00 -6.19
C LYS A 31 -14.34 1.01 -7.21
N ARG A 32 -14.90 0.93 -8.41
CA ARG A 32 -14.52 1.78 -9.54
C ARG A 32 -14.61 3.26 -9.15
N GLN A 33 -13.48 3.94 -9.12
CA GLN A 33 -13.44 5.38 -8.93
C GLN A 33 -13.75 6.09 -10.24
N GLU A 34 -14.50 7.19 -10.16
CA GLU A 34 -14.75 8.07 -11.29
C GLU A 34 -13.48 8.85 -11.64
N ILE A 35 -13.09 8.80 -12.90
CA ILE A 35 -11.89 9.50 -13.39
C ILE A 35 -12.23 10.99 -13.50
N THR A 36 -11.62 11.78 -12.62
CA THR A 36 -11.72 13.24 -12.65
C THR A 36 -10.54 13.88 -13.38
N ARG A 37 -10.64 15.17 -13.71
CA ARG A 37 -9.54 15.94 -14.33
C ARG A 37 -8.23 15.87 -13.53
N MET A 38 -8.32 15.78 -12.19
CA MET A 38 -7.14 15.64 -11.34
C MET A 38 -6.38 14.33 -11.55
N HIS A 39 -7.09 13.24 -11.87
CA HIS A 39 -6.44 11.97 -12.21
C HIS A 39 -5.62 12.10 -13.50
N ILE A 40 -6.16 12.82 -14.50
CA ILE A 40 -5.48 13.08 -15.76
C ILE A 40 -4.21 13.90 -15.52
N TYR A 41 -4.29 14.98 -14.73
CA TYR A 41 -3.10 15.77 -14.38
C TYR A 41 -2.06 14.95 -13.63
N ASN A 42 -2.47 14.10 -12.68
CA ASN A 42 -1.56 13.20 -11.98
C ASN A 42 -0.88 12.23 -12.95
N TRP A 43 -1.63 11.58 -13.85
CA TRP A 43 -1.05 10.68 -14.85
C TRP A 43 -0.04 11.36 -15.76
N ILE A 44 -0.36 12.58 -16.23
CA ILE A 44 0.58 13.36 -17.04
C ILE A 44 1.86 13.63 -16.26
N SER A 45 1.76 14.07 -15.00
CA SER A 45 2.95 14.33 -14.17
C SER A 45 3.78 13.08 -13.90
N GLN A 46 3.15 11.95 -13.60
CA GLN A 46 3.86 10.69 -13.32
C GLN A 46 4.55 10.16 -14.58
N ILE A 47 3.85 10.13 -15.72
CA ILE A 47 4.42 9.69 -17.00
C ILE A 47 5.57 10.59 -17.44
N ALA A 48 5.44 11.91 -17.24
CA ALA A 48 6.52 12.85 -17.55
C ALA A 48 7.75 12.60 -16.66
N PHE A 49 7.56 12.39 -15.36
CA PHE A 49 8.64 12.05 -14.44
C PHE A 49 9.32 10.73 -14.81
N ASP A 50 8.56 9.68 -15.06
CA ASP A 50 9.09 8.37 -15.47
C ASP A 50 9.84 8.47 -16.80
N GLY A 51 9.34 9.27 -17.74
CA GLY A 51 10.00 9.56 -19.02
C GLY A 51 11.35 10.27 -18.85
N VAL A 52 11.41 11.28 -17.97
CA VAL A 52 12.66 11.97 -17.60
C VAL A 52 13.64 10.98 -16.97
N MET A 53 13.18 10.16 -16.03
CA MET A 53 14.02 9.15 -15.37
C MET A 53 14.57 8.14 -16.37
N LEU A 54 13.72 7.64 -17.28
CA LEU A 54 14.10 6.69 -18.31
C LEU A 54 15.12 7.29 -19.30
N TYR A 55 14.93 8.55 -19.70
CA TYR A 55 15.82 9.22 -20.64
C TYR A 55 17.22 9.46 -20.07
N PHE A 56 17.31 9.98 -18.83
CA PHE A 56 18.60 10.34 -18.24
C PHE A 56 19.32 9.16 -17.56
N PHE A 57 18.58 8.23 -16.96
CA PHE A 57 19.15 7.20 -16.08
C PHE A 57 18.81 5.76 -16.52
N GLY A 58 18.03 5.59 -17.59
CA GLY A 58 17.59 4.28 -18.07
C GLY A 58 16.54 3.64 -17.17
N TRP A 59 16.35 2.32 -17.33
CA TRP A 59 15.27 1.58 -16.67
C TRP A 59 15.55 1.20 -15.20
N ARG A 60 16.82 1.23 -14.77
CA ARG A 60 17.23 0.75 -13.45
C ARG A 60 16.58 1.52 -12.29
N PRO A 61 16.49 2.86 -12.30
CA PRO A 61 15.80 3.59 -11.24
C PRO A 61 14.30 3.30 -11.18
N LEU A 62 13.65 3.09 -12.32
CA LEU A 62 12.24 2.70 -12.36
C LEU A 62 12.04 1.34 -11.70
N ALA A 63 12.88 0.36 -12.01
CA ALA A 63 12.84 -0.95 -11.35
C ALA A 63 13.09 -0.83 -9.84
N TYR A 64 14.06 0.00 -9.44
CA TYR A 64 14.34 0.28 -8.03
C TYR A 64 13.12 0.87 -7.32
N MET A 65 12.47 1.89 -7.90
CA MET A 65 11.28 2.52 -7.32
C MET A 65 10.11 1.54 -7.18
N VAL A 66 9.89 0.68 -8.17
CA VAL A 66 8.89 -0.40 -8.07
C VAL A 66 9.21 -1.33 -6.90
N LEU A 67 10.46 -1.81 -6.78
CA LEU A 67 10.88 -2.67 -5.66
C LEU A 67 10.75 -1.97 -4.30
N CYS A 68 11.03 -0.67 -4.24
CA CYS A 68 10.83 0.13 -3.03
C CYS A 68 9.37 0.17 -2.59
N ILE A 69 8.41 0.31 -3.52
CA ILE A 69 6.97 0.27 -3.20
C ILE A 69 6.57 -1.09 -2.65
N PHE A 70 7.06 -2.20 -3.24
CA PHE A 70 6.82 -3.54 -2.72
C PHE A 70 7.36 -3.75 -1.32
N LEU A 71 8.53 -3.19 -1.01
CA LEU A 71 9.10 -3.26 0.33
C LEU A 71 8.30 -2.39 1.30
N ALA A 72 8.09 -1.12 0.97
CA ALA A 72 7.47 -0.12 1.82
C ALA A 72 5.99 -0.41 2.12
N GLY A 73 5.25 -0.93 1.14
CA GLY A 73 3.84 -1.32 1.28
C GLY A 73 3.62 -2.77 1.69
N GLY A 74 4.68 -3.56 1.85
CA GLY A 74 4.61 -4.99 2.15
C GLY A 74 5.25 -5.36 3.49
N LEU A 75 6.50 -5.85 3.45
CA LEU A 75 7.20 -6.37 4.64
C LEU A 75 7.74 -5.30 5.59
N HIS A 76 7.63 -4.02 5.23
CA HIS A 76 8.09 -2.93 6.09
C HIS A 76 7.25 -2.86 7.38
N PRO A 77 7.85 -2.71 8.58
CA PRO A 77 7.11 -2.69 9.84
C PRO A 77 6.03 -1.58 9.90
N CYS A 78 6.28 -0.43 9.28
CA CYS A 78 5.27 0.64 9.16
C CYS A 78 4.11 0.31 8.21
N ALA A 79 4.22 -0.72 7.37
CA ALA A 79 3.12 -1.18 6.51
C ALA A 79 2.06 -1.98 7.28
N GLY A 80 2.37 -2.39 8.51
CA GLY A 80 1.43 -3.08 9.41
C GLY A 80 0.14 -2.30 9.69
N HIS A 81 0.14 -0.98 9.50
CA HIS A 81 -1.05 -0.13 9.61
C HIS A 81 -2.17 -0.58 8.66
N PHE A 82 -1.82 -1.11 7.48
CA PHE A 82 -2.81 -1.63 6.55
C PHE A 82 -3.62 -2.79 7.14
N ILE A 83 -3.09 -3.52 8.12
CA ILE A 83 -3.81 -4.60 8.81
C ILE A 83 -4.85 -3.99 9.75
N SER A 84 -4.49 -2.99 10.56
CA SER A 84 -5.43 -2.35 11.50
C SER A 84 -6.55 -1.59 10.79
N GLU A 85 -6.27 -0.94 9.65
CA GLU A 85 -7.30 -0.23 8.87
C GLU A 85 -8.31 -1.17 8.20
N HIS A 86 -7.91 -2.39 7.84
CA HIS A 86 -8.74 -3.31 7.07
C HIS A 86 -9.52 -4.31 7.93
N TYR A 87 -9.11 -4.55 9.17
CA TYR A 87 -9.81 -5.43 10.10
C TYR A 87 -10.60 -4.63 11.14
N VAL A 88 -11.76 -4.10 10.74
CA VAL A 88 -12.74 -3.56 11.68
C VAL A 88 -13.44 -4.73 12.37
N PHE A 89 -13.21 -4.88 13.67
CA PHE A 89 -13.80 -5.95 14.47
C PHE A 89 -15.25 -5.58 14.84
N PRO A 90 -16.29 -6.28 14.32
CA PRO A 90 -17.68 -5.86 14.51
C PRO A 90 -18.18 -5.84 15.96
N HIS A 91 -17.43 -6.48 16.86
CA HIS A 91 -17.76 -6.63 18.29
C HIS A 91 -17.13 -5.54 19.16
N LEU A 92 -16.15 -4.81 18.64
CA LEU A 92 -15.65 -3.56 19.20
C LEU A 92 -16.38 -2.48 18.42
N SER A 93 -17.21 -1.69 19.10
CA SER A 93 -18.02 -0.62 18.51
C SER A 93 -17.32 0.05 17.32
N ALA A 94 -18.00 0.13 16.18
CA ALA A 94 -17.50 0.64 14.89
C ALA A 94 -17.19 2.16 14.88
N THR A 95 -16.60 2.67 15.96
CA THR A 95 -15.89 3.94 16.00
C THR A 95 -14.58 3.77 15.25
N GLN A 96 -14.29 4.69 14.33
CA GLN A 96 -13.05 4.71 13.57
C GLN A 96 -11.85 4.60 14.52
N GLU A 97 -11.12 3.49 14.42
CA GLU A 97 -9.94 3.20 15.23
C GLU A 97 -8.80 4.12 14.80
N THR A 98 -8.69 5.30 15.41
CA THR A 98 -7.53 6.20 15.28
C THR A 98 -6.49 5.92 16.36
N TYR A 99 -6.36 4.66 16.79
CA TYR A 99 -5.34 4.25 17.74
C TYR A 99 -4.11 3.81 16.96
N SER A 100 -3.05 4.59 17.06
CA SER A 100 -1.77 4.21 16.49
C SER A 100 -1.05 3.27 17.46
N TYR A 101 -0.97 1.99 17.09
CA TYR A 101 -0.37 0.90 17.89
C TYR A 101 1.16 0.84 17.78
N TYR A 102 1.78 1.89 17.22
CA TYR A 102 3.18 1.94 16.84
C TYR A 102 4.13 2.50 17.93
N GLY A 103 3.58 3.03 19.03
CA GLY A 103 4.35 3.49 20.18
C GLY A 103 5.33 4.61 19.81
N TRP A 104 6.64 4.40 20.05
CA TRP A 104 7.67 5.40 19.69
C TRP A 104 7.76 5.66 18.18
N LEU A 105 7.36 4.70 17.36
CA LEU A 105 7.39 4.84 15.91
C LEU A 105 6.36 5.88 15.42
N ASN A 106 5.37 6.24 16.25
CA ASN A 106 4.41 7.33 15.98
C ASN A 106 5.08 8.68 15.72
N LEU A 107 6.28 8.89 16.27
CA LEU A 107 7.06 10.10 16.00
C LEU A 107 7.37 10.25 14.50
N LEU A 108 7.52 9.13 13.79
CA LEU A 108 7.82 9.07 12.36
C LEU A 108 6.57 8.86 11.51
N THR A 109 5.55 8.15 12.03
CA THR A 109 4.31 7.86 11.30
C THR A 109 3.19 8.88 11.53
N TRP A 110 3.44 9.93 12.33
CA TRP A 110 2.49 10.99 12.66
C TRP A 110 1.17 10.52 13.31
N ASN A 111 1.26 9.54 14.22
CA ASN A 111 0.11 8.91 14.88
C ASN A 111 -0.93 8.32 13.92
N VAL A 112 -0.47 7.89 12.74
CA VAL A 112 -1.13 6.86 11.94
C VAL A 112 -0.93 5.53 12.63
#